data_AF-A0A926W9C3-F1
#
_entry.id   AF-A0A926W9C3-F1
#
_cell.length_a   1.000
_cell.length_b   1.000
_cell.length_c   1.000
_cell.angle_alpha   90.00
_cell.angle_beta   90.00
_cell.angle_gamma   90.00
#
_symmetry.space_group_name_H-M   'P 1'
#
loop_
_entity.id
_entity.type
_entity.pdbx_description
1 polymer ?
#
loop_
_entity_poly.entity_id
_entity_poly.type
_entity_poly.pdbx_seq_one_letter_code
_entity_poly.pdbx_strand_id
1 'polypeptide(L)'
;MEYAKTSQEFSKFMLAASLIAIPAYLLLFVLAIPYDADKGKTIGLVVITPSLLFLLAAFAFAASFLRMRPKPISTFPEKADIALRRAVTEHSRLTLLGALSAAVGCVWGVAVVVKGHL
;
A
#
# COMPACT_ATOMS: atom_id res chain seq x y z
N MET A 1 -6.47 10.59 -22.59
CA MET A 1 -6.22 11.29 -21.31
C MET A 1 -7.07 10.74 -20.16
N GLU A 2 -8.27 10.22 -20.41
CA GLU A 2 -9.17 9.67 -19.40
C GLU A 2 -8.57 8.54 -18.55
N TYR A 3 -7.87 7.58 -19.18
CA TYR A 3 -7.18 6.47 -18.50
C TYR A 3 -6.18 6.93 -17.41
N ALA A 4 -5.42 8.00 -17.68
CA ALA A 4 -4.44 8.53 -16.72
C ALA A 4 -5.14 9.12 -15.48
N LYS A 5 -6.31 9.74 -15.66
CA LYS A 5 -7.10 10.32 -14.58
C LYS A 5 -7.71 9.23 -13.69
N THR A 6 -8.31 8.19 -14.29
CA THR A 6 -8.88 7.05 -13.57
C THR A 6 -7.84 6.30 -12.75
N SER A 7 -6.67 6.03 -13.35
CA SER A 7 -5.57 5.32 -12.67
C SER A 7 -4.96 6.14 -11.53
N GLN A 8 -4.96 7.47 -11.67
CA GLN A 8 -4.54 8.39 -10.64
C GLN A 8 -5.53 8.44 -9.46
N GLU A 9 -6.84 8.46 -9.73
CA GLU A 9 -7.88 8.39 -8.69
C GLU A 9 -7.85 7.06 -7.93
N PHE A 10 -7.66 5.94 -8.64
CA PHE A 10 -7.46 4.64 -8.02
C PHE A 10 -6.27 4.64 -7.05
N SER A 11 -5.12 5.18 -7.48
CA SER A 11 -3.93 5.25 -6.62
C SER A 11 -4.14 6.13 -5.39
N LYS A 12 -4.90 7.23 -5.50
CA LYS A 12 -5.27 8.06 -4.34
C LYS A 12 -6.16 7.29 -3.36
N PHE A 13 -7.16 6.59 -3.88
CA PHE A 13 -8.07 5.78 -3.07
C PHE A 13 -7.31 4.68 -2.33
N MET A 14 -6.46 3.93 -3.04
CA MET A 14 -5.67 2.84 -2.45
C MET A 14 -4.64 3.34 -1.44
N LEU A 15 -4.05 4.52 -1.66
CA LEU A 15 -3.20 5.20 -0.68
C LEU A 15 -3.98 5.49 0.62
N ALA A 16 -5.16 6.11 0.50
CA ALA A 16 -6.00 6.42 1.66
C ALA A 16 -6.43 5.14 2.40
N ALA A 17 -6.86 4.11 1.65
CA ALA A 17 -7.24 2.82 2.22
C ALA A 17 -6.07 2.15 2.97
N SER A 18 -4.86 2.17 2.41
CA SER A 18 -3.66 1.60 3.05
C SER A 18 -3.29 2.35 4.33
N LEU A 19 -3.45 3.68 4.34
CA LEU A 19 -3.19 4.49 5.54
C LEU A 19 -4.23 4.26 6.64
N ILE A 20 -5.50 4.07 6.28
CA ILE A 20 -6.58 3.75 7.22
C ILE A 20 -6.45 2.31 7.76
N ALA A 21 -5.92 1.39 6.96
CA ALA A 21 -5.71 0.00 7.37
C ALA A 21 -4.77 -0.13 8.58
N ILE A 22 -3.81 0.78 8.73
CA ILE A 22 -2.86 0.78 9.87
C ILE A 22 -3.58 0.97 11.21
N PRO A 23 -4.28 2.10 11.49
CA PRO A 23 -5.00 2.27 12.75
C PRO A 23 -6.14 1.27 12.92
N ALA A 24 -6.81 0.85 11.83
CA ALA A 24 -7.85 -0.17 11.89
C ALA A 24 -7.30 -1.52 12.39
N TYR A 25 -6.16 -1.96 11.85
CA TYR A 25 -5.49 -3.18 12.30
C TYR A 25 -5.01 -3.07 13.74
N LEU A 26 -4.40 -1.95 14.15
CA LEU A 26 -3.97 -1.74 15.52
C LEU A 26 -5.15 -1.76 16.51
N LEU A 27 -6.28 -1.17 16.14
CA LEU A 27 -7.49 -1.19 16.96
C LEU A 27 -8.05 -2.61 17.10
N LEU A 28 -8.13 -3.36 15.99
CA LEU A 28 -8.53 -4.76 16.01
C LEU A 28 -7.60 -5.59 16.89
N PHE A 29 -6.28 -5.37 16.79
CA PHE A 29 -5.29 -6.07 17.61
C PHE A 29 -5.50 -5.82 19.11
N VAL A 30 -5.70 -4.56 19.51
CA VAL A 30 -5.94 -4.18 20.92
C VAL A 30 -7.24 -4.78 21.46
N LEU A 31 -8.29 -4.87 20.63
CA LEU A 31 -9.57 -5.46 21.03
C LEU A 31 -9.55 -6.99 21.05
N ALA A 32 -8.81 -7.61 20.13
CA ALA A 32 -8.80 -9.05 19.91
C ALA A 32 -7.87 -9.81 20.86
N ILE A 33 -6.69 -9.27 21.16
CA ILE A 33 -5.62 -10.05 21.82
C ILE A 33 -5.44 -9.58 23.27
N PRO A 34 -5.77 -10.42 24.28
CA PRO A 34 -5.51 -10.08 25.67
C PRO A 34 -4.00 -9.93 25.87
N TYR A 35 -3.59 -8.80 26.47
CA TYR A 35 -2.18 -8.43 26.62
C TYR A 35 -1.51 -9.32 27.66
N ASP A 36 -0.93 -10.44 27.21
CA ASP A 36 -0.17 -11.36 28.04
C ASP A 36 1.32 -10.92 28.05
N ALA A 37 1.72 -10.27 29.15
CA ALA A 37 3.01 -9.57 29.26
C ALA A 37 4.23 -10.50 29.10
N ASP A 38 4.08 -11.80 29.37
CA ASP A 38 5.17 -12.78 29.40
C ASP A 38 5.64 -13.23 27.99
N LYS A 39 4.89 -12.93 26.93
CA LYS A 39 5.24 -13.27 25.53
C LYS A 39 5.66 -12.06 24.68
N GLY A 40 5.87 -10.89 25.31
CA GLY A 40 5.92 -9.59 24.63
C GLY A 40 6.98 -9.40 23.54
N LYS A 41 8.11 -10.12 23.57
CA LYS A 41 9.24 -9.86 22.64
C LYS A 41 9.05 -10.43 21.24
N THR A 42 8.51 -11.64 21.11
CA THR A 42 8.22 -12.29 19.82
C THR A 42 6.87 -11.86 19.25
N ILE A 43 5.91 -11.51 20.13
CA ILE A 43 4.61 -10.96 19.73
C ILE A 43 4.80 -9.60 19.07
N GLY A 44 5.64 -8.71 19.63
CA GLY A 44 5.83 -7.35 19.08
C GLY A 44 6.19 -7.31 17.59
N LEU A 45 7.16 -8.13 17.14
CA LEU A 45 7.58 -8.14 15.74
C LEU A 45 6.49 -8.69 14.80
N VAL A 46 5.86 -9.80 15.19
CA VAL A 46 4.80 -10.45 14.41
C VAL A 46 3.58 -9.52 14.28
N VAL A 47 3.30 -8.74 15.31
CA VAL A 47 2.19 -7.80 15.38
C VAL A 47 2.45 -6.53 14.58
N ILE A 48 3.68 -6.03 14.56
CA ILE A 48 4.04 -4.83 13.78
C ILE A 48 4.10 -5.12 12.27
N THR A 49 4.28 -6.39 11.88
CA THR A 49 4.48 -6.79 10.48
C THR A 49 3.35 -6.33 9.52
N PRO A 50 2.05 -6.52 9.81
CA PRO A 50 0.96 -5.99 8.96
C PRO A 50 1.01 -4.49 8.78
N SER A 51 1.27 -3.74 9.85
CA SER A 51 1.38 -2.27 9.78
C SER A 51 2.52 -1.84 8.85
N LEU A 52 3.66 -2.53 8.88
CA LEU A 52 4.76 -2.29 7.96
C LEU A 52 4.40 -2.63 6.51
N LEU A 53 3.64 -3.70 6.28
CA LEU A 53 3.16 -4.07 4.95
C LEU A 53 2.16 -3.05 4.38
N PHE A 54 1.23 -2.56 5.20
CA PHE A 54 0.32 -1.47 4.82
C PHE A 54 1.06 -0.16 4.56
N LEU A 55 2.09 0.15 5.34
CA LEU A 55 2.95 1.31 5.10
C LEU A 55 3.72 1.19 3.78
N LEU A 56 4.26 0.00 3.48
CA LEU A 56 4.95 -0.26 2.22
C LEU A 56 3.99 -0.16 1.03
N ALA A 57 2.75 -0.65 1.18
CA ALA A 57 1.69 -0.46 0.19
C ALA A 57 1.39 1.03 -0.03
N ALA A 58 1.27 1.81 1.04
CA ALA A 58 1.05 3.26 0.97
C ALA A 58 2.20 3.97 0.22
N PHE A 59 3.46 3.63 0.50
CA PHE A 59 4.60 4.17 -0.26
C PHE A 59 4.55 3.82 -1.74
N ALA A 60 4.21 2.57 -2.08
CA ALA A 60 4.09 2.13 -3.46
C ALA A 60 2.98 2.89 -4.19
N PHE A 61 1.80 3.06 -3.59
CA PHE A 61 0.70 3.84 -4.17
C PHE A 61 1.03 5.33 -4.27
N ALA A 62 1.71 5.92 -3.29
CA ALA A 62 2.16 7.31 -3.32
C ALA A 62 3.17 7.54 -4.46
N ALA A 63 4.16 6.64 -4.61
CA ALA A 63 5.12 6.69 -5.71
C ALA A 63 4.43 6.52 -7.08
N SER A 64 3.47 5.60 -7.16
CA SER A 64 2.64 5.36 -8.34
C SER A 64 1.87 6.62 -8.75
N PHE A 65 1.26 7.30 -7.77
CA PHE A 65 0.52 8.54 -7.94
C PHE A 65 1.41 9.70 -8.45
N LEU A 66 2.61 9.86 -7.89
CA LEU A 66 3.53 10.92 -8.29
C LEU A 66 4.02 10.77 -9.73
N ARG A 67 4.20 9.53 -10.22
CA ARG A 67 4.70 9.27 -11.58
C ARG A 67 3.67 9.53 -12.68
N MET A 68 2.38 9.50 -12.36
CA MET A 68 1.30 9.85 -13.31
C MET A 68 0.98 11.34 -13.37
N ARG A 69 1.66 12.20 -12.59
CA ARG A 69 1.45 13.65 -12.71
C ARG A 69 1.85 14.13 -14.11
N PRO A 70 1.06 15.04 -14.72
CA PRO A 70 1.41 15.61 -16.01
C PRO A 70 2.76 16.33 -15.90
N LYS A 71 3.76 15.83 -16.62
CA LYS A 71 5.04 16.52 -16.77
C LYS A 71 4.89 17.63 -17.82
N PRO A 72 5.66 18.73 -17.70
CA PRO A 72 5.66 19.78 -18.72
C PRO A 72 5.97 19.17 -20.09
N ILE A 73 5.15 19.50 -21.08
CA ILE A 73 5.22 18.97 -22.44
C ILE A 73 6.60 19.32 -23.01
N SER A 74 7.42 18.30 -23.28
CA SER A 74 8.65 18.50 -24.02
C SER A 74 8.31 18.95 -25.43
N THR A 75 9.02 19.94 -25.96
CA THR A 75 8.88 20.48 -27.34
C THR A 75 9.04 19.43 -28.44
N PHE A 76 9.51 18.23 -28.10
CA PHE A 76 9.66 17.08 -28.98
C PHE A 76 8.56 16.02 -28.72
N PRO A 77 7.62 15.80 -29.65
CA PRO A 77 6.49 14.90 -29.46
C PRO A 77 6.90 13.42 -29.32
N GLU A 78 7.93 12.99 -30.04
CA GLU A 78 8.42 11.60 -29.99
C GLU A 78 9.03 11.24 -28.62
N LYS A 79 9.69 12.21 -27.97
CA LYS A 79 10.22 12.05 -26.61
C LYS A 79 9.10 12.04 -25.55
N ALA A 80 8.00 12.74 -25.81
CA ALA A 80 6.84 12.76 -24.93
C ALA A 80 6.12 11.41 -24.89
N ASP A 81 5.94 10.74 -26.04
CA ASP A 81 5.29 9.43 -26.12
C ASP A 81 6.10 8.32 -25.42
N ILE A 82 7.42 8.30 -25.60
CA ILE A 82 8.30 7.36 -24.91
C ILE A 82 8.26 7.59 -23.39
N ALA A 83 8.29 8.85 -22.95
CA ALA A 83 8.20 9.20 -21.54
C ALA A 83 6.85 8.78 -20.93
N LEU A 84 5.75 8.95 -21.68
CA LEU A 84 4.41 8.53 -21.27
C LEU A 84 4.31 7.01 -21.12
N ARG A 85 4.76 6.24 -22.12
CA ARG A 85 4.75 4.75 -22.05
C ARG A 85 5.56 4.22 -20.87
N ARG A 86 6.71 4.85 -20.57
CA ARG A 86 7.53 4.51 -19.41
C ARG A 86 6.82 4.83 -18.10
N ALA A 87 6.20 6.01 -18.00
CA ALA A 87 5.44 6.41 -16.81
C ALA A 87 4.26 5.47 -16.54
N VAL A 88 3.54 5.04 -17.59
CA VAL A 88 2.42 4.08 -17.47
C VAL A 88 2.91 2.71 -17.00
N THR A 89 3.99 2.18 -17.61
CA THR A 89 4.54 0.87 -17.22
C THR A 89 5.04 0.88 -15.77
N GLU A 90 5.75 1.94 -15.36
CA GLU A 90 6.25 2.08 -14.00
C GLU A 90 5.11 2.27 -12.99
N HIS A 91 4.07 3.03 -13.34
CA HIS A 91 2.86 3.16 -12.55
C HIS A 91 2.20 1.80 -12.31
N SER A 92 1.93 1.02 -13.37
CA SER A 92 1.30 -0.30 -13.24
C SER A 92 2.11 -1.23 -12.33
N ARG A 93 3.46 -1.21 -12.43
CA ARG A 93 4.32 -2.01 -11.54
C ARG A 93 4.22 -1.59 -10.08
N LEU A 94 4.27 -0.28 -9.80
CA LEU A 94 4.17 0.24 -8.43
C LEU A 94 2.78 -0.03 -7.83
N THR A 95 1.72 0.13 -8.62
CA THR A 95 0.35 -0.19 -8.21
C THR A 95 0.19 -1.68 -7.89
N LEU A 96 0.78 -2.56 -8.71
CA LEU A 96 0.77 -4.01 -8.46
C LEU A 96 1.54 -4.37 -7.18
N LEU A 97 2.72 -3.79 -6.98
CA LEU A 97 3.50 -3.98 -5.75
C LEU A 97 2.72 -3.53 -4.52
N GLY A 98 2.10 -2.36 -4.57
CA GLY A 98 1.26 -1.85 -3.48
C GLY A 98 0.09 -2.78 -3.17
N ALA A 99 -0.59 -3.29 -4.20
CA ALA A 99 -1.70 -4.23 -4.04
C ALA A 99 -1.25 -5.57 -3.42
N LEU A 100 -0.12 -6.12 -3.86
CA LEU A 100 0.45 -7.33 -3.29
C LEU A 100 0.82 -7.15 -1.82
N SER A 101 1.48 -6.04 -1.47
CA SER A 101 1.85 -5.74 -0.09
C SER A 101 0.62 -5.57 0.80
N ALA A 102 -0.42 -4.89 0.33
CA ALA A 102 -1.68 -4.76 1.06
C ALA A 102 -2.36 -6.13 1.26
N ALA A 103 -2.40 -6.97 0.23
CA ALA A 103 -2.99 -8.31 0.31
C ALA A 103 -2.25 -9.21 1.33
N VAL A 104 -0.91 -9.24 1.28
CA VAL A 104 -0.10 -9.98 2.26
C VAL A 104 -0.30 -9.42 3.67
N GLY A 105 -0.38 -8.09 3.81
CA GLY A 105 -0.70 -7.42 5.08
C GLY A 105 -2.04 -7.87 5.67
N CYS A 106 -3.08 -7.95 4.84
CA CYS A 106 -4.39 -8.46 5.25
C CYS A 106 -4.34 -9.92 5.69
N VAL A 107 -3.75 -10.81 4.87
CA VAL A 107 -3.67 -12.25 5.18
C VAL A 107 -2.89 -12.49 6.46
N TRP A 108 -1.74 -11.81 6.62
CA TRP A 108 -0.94 -11.92 7.84
C TRP A 108 -1.68 -11.35 9.06
N GLY A 109 -2.31 -10.17 8.92
CA GLY A 109 -3.09 -9.56 10.00
C GLY A 109 -4.20 -10.47 10.51
N VAL A 110 -4.94 -11.11 9.60
CA VAL A 110 -5.96 -12.11 9.96
C VAL A 110 -5.32 -13.31 10.66
N ALA A 111 -4.21 -13.85 10.15
CA ALA A 111 -3.53 -14.98 10.78
C ALA A 111 -3.05 -14.66 12.21
N VAL A 112 -2.55 -13.45 12.45
CA VAL A 112 -2.14 -12.98 13.78
C VAL A 112 -3.34 -12.88 14.73
N VAL A 113 -4.44 -12.28 14.28
CA VAL A 113 -5.66 -12.16 15.09
C VAL A 113 -6.23 -13.54 15.42
N VAL A 114 -6.34 -14.46 14.45
CA VAL A 114 -6.83 -15.82 14.66
C VAL A 114 -5.95 -16.59 15.65
N LYS A 115 -4.62 -16.52 15.49
CA LYS A 115 -3.69 -17.18 16.41
C LYS A 115 -3.71 -16.58 17.82
N GLY A 116 -4.04 -15.30 17.96
CA GLY A 116 -4.20 -14.66 19.27
C GLY A 116 -5.47 -15.09 20.03
N HIS A 117 -6.45 -15.67 19.34
CA HIS A 117 -7.70 -16.18 19.93
C HIS A 117 -7.73 -17.69 20.18
N LEU A 118 -6.79 -18.45 19.59
CA LEU A 118 -6.61 -19.90 19.79
C LEU A 118 -5.56 -20.17 20.87
#